data_AF-A0A8I3P2W7-F1
#
_entry.id   AF-A0A8I3P2W7-F1
#
_cell.length_a   1.000
_cell.length_b   1.000
_cell.length_c   1.000
_cell.angle_alpha   90.00
_cell.angle_beta   90.00
_cell.angle_gamma   90.00
#
_symmetry.space_group_name_H-M   'P 1'
#
loop_
_entity.id
_entity.type
_entity.pdbx_description
1 polymer ?
#
loop_
_entity_poly.entity_id
_entity_poly.type
_entity_poly.pdbx_seq_one_letter_code
_entity_poly.pdbx_strand_id
1 'polypeptide(L)'
;MKVLLALPLLFLCTPPCAPQISGIRGDALEKPCLPQPLDCDDVYAQGYQVDGVYLIYPSGPSVPVPVFCDMTTAGGKWTVFQKRFNGSVSFFRGWNDYKLGFGRADGEYWLGLQNLHLLTLKQKYELRVDLEDFENNTASAKYAEFSISPNAVSAEEDGYTLYVAGFEDGGAGDSLSYHSGQKFSTFDRDQDLFVQNCAALSSGAFWFRSCHFANLNGFYLGGSHLSYANGINWAQWKGFYYSLKRTEMKIRRA
;
A
#
# COMPACT_ATOMS: atom_id res chain seq x y z
N MET A 1 -19.29 3.88 62.02
CA MET A 1 -18.26 3.89 60.95
C MET A 1 -18.89 3.37 59.67
N LYS A 2 -19.11 4.26 58.70
CA LYS A 2 -19.59 3.93 57.35
C LYS A 2 -18.38 3.57 56.50
N VAL A 3 -18.40 2.44 55.79
CA VAL A 3 -17.46 2.17 54.70
C VAL A 3 -18.27 1.74 53.49
N LEU A 4 -18.06 2.49 52.41
CA LEU A 4 -18.73 2.44 51.12
C LEU A 4 -18.43 1.14 50.37
N LEU A 5 -19.46 0.56 49.76
CA LEU A 5 -19.33 -0.38 48.65
C LEU A 5 -18.97 0.40 47.38
N ALA A 6 -17.84 0.07 46.77
CA ALA A 6 -17.47 0.56 45.44
C ALA A 6 -18.22 -0.24 44.38
N LEU A 7 -19.03 0.42 43.55
CA LEU A 7 -19.56 -0.13 42.31
C LEU A 7 -18.50 -0.01 41.20
N PRO A 8 -18.37 -1.01 40.30
CA PRO A 8 -17.51 -0.88 39.14
C PRO A 8 -18.14 0.10 38.14
N LEU A 9 -17.38 1.10 37.69
CA LEU A 9 -17.76 1.92 36.54
C LEU A 9 -17.77 1.03 35.29
N LEU A 10 -18.97 0.64 34.86
CA LEU A 10 -19.20 0.18 33.51
C LEU A 10 -18.96 1.38 32.57
N PHE A 11 -17.83 1.36 31.86
CA PHE A 11 -17.65 2.19 30.67
C PHE A 11 -18.66 1.74 29.62
N LEU A 12 -19.77 2.46 29.51
CA LEU A 12 -20.69 2.37 28.40
C LEU A 12 -19.96 2.87 27.15
N CYS A 13 -19.50 1.94 26.32
CA CYS A 13 -19.05 2.23 24.98
C CYS A 13 -20.29 2.64 24.16
N THR A 14 -20.49 3.94 23.94
CA THR A 14 -21.52 4.42 23.02
C THR A 14 -21.07 4.13 21.59
N PRO A 15 -21.88 3.48 20.74
CA PRO A 15 -21.53 3.30 19.34
C PRO A 15 -21.46 4.66 18.63
N PRO A 16 -20.50 4.89 17.73
CA PRO A 16 -20.54 6.05 16.87
C PRO A 16 -21.68 5.81 15.87
N CYS A 17 -22.78 6.54 16.05
CA CYS A 17 -24.06 6.43 15.34
C CYS A 17 -25.03 5.35 15.86
N ALA A 18 -25.83 5.72 16.85
CA ALA A 18 -27.23 5.27 16.90
C ALA A 18 -28.11 6.48 16.53
N PRO A 19 -29.12 6.34 15.65
CA PRO A 19 -30.09 7.41 15.43
C PRO A 19 -30.86 7.62 16.74
N GLN A 20 -30.70 8.78 17.38
CA GLN A 20 -31.56 9.15 18.48
C GLN A 20 -32.91 9.54 17.91
N ILE A 21 -33.91 8.68 18.08
CA ILE A 21 -35.31 9.03 17.82
C ILE A 21 -35.76 9.91 19.00
N SER A 22 -35.44 11.20 18.93
CA SER A 22 -36.13 12.21 19.74
C SER A 22 -37.24 12.81 18.89
N GLY A 23 -38.48 12.50 19.26
CA GLY A 23 -39.65 13.15 18.68
C GLY A 23 -39.65 14.66 18.91
N ILE A 24 -40.44 15.32 18.07
CA ILE A 24 -40.83 16.74 18.03
C ILE A 24 -40.01 17.63 17.07
N ARG A 25 -40.61 17.79 15.89
CA ARG A 25 -40.66 18.97 14.99
C ARG A 25 -39.54 20.02 15.14
N GLY A 26 -38.58 19.92 14.23
CA GLY A 26 -37.70 20.98 13.79
C GLY A 26 -36.86 20.40 12.65
N ASP A 27 -36.72 21.13 11.54
CA ASP A 27 -35.82 20.78 10.43
C ASP A 27 -34.36 20.78 10.93
N ALA A 28 -33.98 19.77 11.69
CA ALA A 28 -32.61 19.40 11.90
C ALA A 28 -32.17 18.74 10.59
N LEU A 29 -31.36 19.46 9.82
CA LEU A 29 -30.63 18.92 8.68
C LEU A 29 -29.97 17.62 9.14
N GLU A 30 -30.59 16.47 8.82
CA GLU A 30 -29.97 15.16 8.96
C GLU A 30 -28.70 15.24 8.12
N LYS A 31 -27.56 15.51 8.77
CA LYS A 31 -26.27 15.47 8.11
C LYS A 31 -26.12 13.99 7.74
N PRO A 32 -26.18 13.61 6.45
CA PRO A 32 -26.10 12.21 6.09
C PRO A 32 -24.79 11.69 6.66
N CYS A 33 -24.86 10.62 7.47
CA CYS A 33 -23.65 9.95 7.91
C CYS A 33 -22.96 9.42 6.66
N LEU A 34 -21.98 10.18 6.15
CA LEU A 34 -21.25 9.79 4.95
C LEU A 34 -20.60 8.43 5.22
N PRO A 35 -20.75 7.46 4.31
CA PRO A 35 -20.09 6.18 4.45
C PRO A 35 -18.59 6.43 4.54
N GLN A 36 -17.93 5.77 5.47
CA GLN A 36 -16.48 5.91 5.63
C GLN A 36 -15.78 5.38 4.38
N PRO A 37 -14.83 6.14 3.80
CA PRO A 37 -14.20 5.76 2.55
C PRO A 37 -13.30 4.53 2.75
N LEU A 38 -13.47 3.53 1.88
CA LEU A 38 -12.59 2.35 1.84
C LEU A 38 -11.24 2.69 1.22
N ASP A 39 -11.25 3.52 0.18
CA ASP A 39 -10.12 3.86 -0.67
C ASP A 39 -10.30 5.28 -1.25
N CYS A 40 -9.35 5.72 -2.06
CA CYS A 40 -9.38 7.05 -2.67
C CYS A 40 -10.50 7.27 -3.70
N ASP A 41 -11.16 6.21 -4.21
CA ASP A 41 -12.34 6.35 -5.07
C ASP A 41 -13.53 6.87 -4.26
N ASP A 42 -13.76 6.30 -3.07
CA ASP A 42 -14.80 6.79 -2.15
C ASP A 42 -14.49 8.22 -1.65
N VAL A 43 -13.21 8.53 -1.38
CA VAL A 43 -12.79 9.89 -1.03
C VAL A 43 -13.13 10.88 -2.15
N TYR A 44 -12.86 10.51 -3.40
CA TYR A 44 -13.18 11.33 -4.57
C TYR A 44 -14.70 11.51 -4.72
N ALA A 45 -15.48 10.44 -4.53
CA ALA A 45 -16.95 10.46 -4.59
C ALA A 45 -17.58 11.35 -3.51
N GLN A 46 -16.90 11.53 -2.38
CA GLN A 46 -17.29 12.47 -1.31
C GLN A 46 -16.96 13.94 -1.64
N GLY A 47 -16.39 14.22 -2.82
CA GLY A 47 -16.09 15.57 -3.30
C GLY A 47 -14.66 16.05 -3.02
N TYR A 48 -13.80 15.20 -2.43
CA TYR A 48 -12.40 15.53 -2.20
C TYR A 48 -11.55 15.13 -3.41
N GLN A 49 -11.34 16.08 -4.34
CA GLN A 49 -10.74 15.82 -5.66
C GLN A 49 -9.34 16.42 -5.85
N VAL A 50 -8.62 16.67 -4.75
CA VAL A 50 -7.28 17.26 -4.76
C VAL A 50 -6.27 16.22 -4.27
N ASP A 51 -5.07 16.22 -4.83
CA ASP A 51 -3.99 15.35 -4.34
C ASP A 51 -3.67 15.67 -2.88
N GLY A 52 -3.52 14.63 -2.05
CA GLY A 52 -3.22 14.85 -0.65
C GLY A 52 -3.40 13.61 0.23
N VAL A 53 -3.17 13.79 1.52
CA VAL A 53 -3.36 12.73 2.50
C VAL A 53 -4.80 12.75 3.02
N TYR A 54 -5.45 11.59 2.93
CA TYR A 54 -6.80 11.35 3.41
C TYR A 54 -6.84 10.12 4.32
N LEU A 55 -7.91 10.00 5.10
CA LEU A 55 -8.14 8.83 5.96
C LEU A 55 -9.09 7.85 5.25
N ILE A 56 -8.69 6.59 5.21
CA ILE A 56 -9.51 5.47 4.73
C ILE A 56 -9.71 4.43 5.84
N TYR A 57 -10.68 3.52 5.67
CA TYR A 57 -11.11 2.59 6.72
C TYR A 57 -11.11 1.12 6.25
N PRO A 58 -9.95 0.56 5.82
CA PRO A 58 -9.88 -0.81 5.29
C PRO A 58 -10.21 -1.88 6.34
N SER A 59 -9.96 -1.65 7.62
CA SER A 59 -10.29 -2.58 8.71
C SER A 59 -11.68 -2.35 9.33
N GLY A 60 -12.42 -1.35 8.86
CA GLY A 60 -13.70 -0.93 9.44
C GLY A 60 -13.58 0.35 10.30
N PRO A 61 -14.66 0.75 10.98
CA PRO A 61 -14.88 2.13 11.38
C PRO A 61 -14.02 2.69 12.50
N SER A 62 -13.33 1.81 13.23
CA SER A 62 -12.59 2.19 14.43
C SER A 62 -11.11 2.47 14.16
N VAL A 63 -10.59 2.12 12.98
CA VAL A 63 -9.15 2.16 12.68
C VAL A 63 -8.93 2.89 11.35
N PRO A 64 -8.81 4.23 11.37
CA PRO A 64 -8.46 4.99 10.18
C PRO A 64 -7.00 4.77 9.79
N VAL A 65 -6.73 4.74 8.48
CA VAL A 65 -5.39 4.63 7.91
C VAL A 65 -5.14 5.82 6.99
N PRO A 66 -4.09 6.63 7.21
CA PRO A 66 -3.74 7.72 6.31
C PRO A 66 -3.12 7.18 5.03
N VAL A 67 -3.62 7.64 3.88
CA VAL A 67 -3.11 7.31 2.54
C VAL A 67 -2.97 8.57 1.71
N PHE A 68 -1.98 8.58 0.80
CA PHE A 68 -1.92 9.60 -0.23
C PHE A 68 -2.88 9.21 -1.36
N CYS A 69 -3.84 10.08 -1.64
CA CYS A 69 -4.69 9.97 -2.80
C CYS A 69 -4.12 10.82 -3.94
N ASP A 70 -3.84 10.15 -5.05
CA ASP A 70 -3.52 10.80 -6.31
C ASP A 70 -4.82 10.90 -7.12
N MET A 71 -5.35 12.12 -7.15
CA MET A 71 -6.61 12.54 -7.77
C MET A 71 -6.40 13.10 -9.18
N THR A 72 -5.16 13.16 -9.68
CA THR A 72 -4.83 13.81 -10.96
C THR A 72 -4.35 12.83 -12.03
N THR A 73 -3.50 11.85 -11.68
CA THR A 73 -2.86 10.95 -12.65
C THR A 73 -3.88 10.04 -13.34
N ALA A 74 -3.91 10.06 -14.67
CA ALA A 74 -4.70 9.13 -15.50
C ALA A 74 -6.18 8.99 -15.05
N GLY A 75 -6.83 10.10 -14.70
CA GLY A 75 -8.21 10.13 -14.21
C GLY A 75 -8.36 10.07 -12.69
N GLY A 76 -7.24 10.09 -11.94
CA GLY A 76 -7.21 10.19 -10.49
C GLY A 76 -7.73 8.96 -9.77
N LYS A 77 -8.12 9.15 -8.50
CA LYS A 77 -8.72 8.16 -7.59
C LYS A 77 -7.76 7.03 -7.19
N TRP A 78 -6.47 7.27 -7.31
CA TRP A 78 -5.45 6.29 -6.96
C TRP A 78 -5.14 6.34 -5.47
N THR A 79 -5.18 5.18 -4.84
CA THR A 79 -4.68 4.98 -3.47
C THR A 79 -3.22 4.57 -3.56
N VAL A 80 -2.31 5.47 -3.21
CA VAL A 80 -0.87 5.17 -3.17
C VAL A 80 -0.59 4.26 -1.98
N PHE A 81 0.23 3.23 -2.18
CA PHE A 81 0.62 2.31 -1.11
C PHE A 81 2.13 2.17 -0.94
N GLN A 82 2.90 2.62 -1.93
CA GLN A 82 4.35 2.71 -1.85
C GLN A 82 4.77 4.03 -2.51
N LYS A 83 5.68 4.76 -1.86
CA LYS A 83 6.25 6.00 -2.39
C LYS A 83 7.71 6.16 -2.00
N ARG A 84 8.58 6.38 -2.99
CA ARG A 84 10.03 6.68 -2.86
C ARG A 84 10.35 7.93 -3.66
N PHE A 85 11.19 8.82 -3.15
CA PHE A 85 11.64 10.01 -3.90
C PHE A 85 12.93 10.67 -3.37
N ASN A 86 13.38 10.38 -2.15
CA ASN A 86 14.54 11.05 -1.55
C ASN A 86 15.40 10.18 -0.61
N GLY A 87 14.99 8.94 -0.32
CA GLY A 87 15.74 8.02 0.55
C GLY A 87 15.74 8.40 2.03
N SER A 88 14.83 9.29 2.47
CA SER A 88 14.72 9.71 3.87
C SER A 88 14.22 8.62 4.80
N VAL A 89 13.54 7.60 4.27
CA VAL A 89 13.04 6.46 5.03
C VAL A 89 13.79 5.20 4.62
N SER A 90 14.32 4.47 5.61
CA SER A 90 14.87 3.13 5.36
C SER A 90 13.75 2.14 5.02
N PHE A 91 13.88 1.47 3.87
CA PHE A 91 13.01 0.38 3.42
C PHE A 91 13.63 -1.01 3.66
N PHE A 92 14.88 -1.08 4.13
CA PHE A 92 15.46 -2.35 4.57
C PHE A 92 14.96 -2.67 5.99
N ARG A 93 13.75 -3.24 6.04
CA ARG A 93 12.92 -3.46 7.24
C ARG A 93 12.50 -4.92 7.34
N GLY A 94 12.17 -5.35 8.55
CA GLY A 94 11.74 -6.73 8.82
C GLY A 94 10.27 -6.98 8.50
N TRP A 95 9.84 -8.23 8.70
CA TRP A 95 8.50 -8.71 8.37
C TRP A 95 7.39 -7.87 9.01
N ASN A 96 7.51 -7.59 10.30
CA ASN A 96 6.45 -6.91 11.05
C ASN A 96 6.22 -5.48 10.57
N ASP A 97 7.29 -4.77 10.17
CA ASP A 97 7.19 -3.43 9.60
C ASP A 97 6.47 -3.46 8.24
N TYR A 98 6.82 -4.41 7.36
CA TYR A 98 6.13 -4.56 6.06
C TYR A 98 4.68 -5.03 6.20
N LYS A 99 4.36 -5.80 7.24
CA LYS A 99 3.00 -6.20 7.55
C LYS A 99 2.12 -5.00 7.93
N LEU A 100 2.59 -4.20 8.89
CA LEU A 100 1.82 -3.11 9.50
C LEU A 100 1.89 -1.79 8.72
N GLY A 101 2.97 -1.57 7.98
CA GLY A 101 3.27 -0.31 7.31
C GLY A 101 4.25 0.56 8.09
N PHE A 102 4.92 1.46 7.38
CA PHE A 102 5.89 2.39 7.94
C PHE A 102 6.05 3.63 7.05
N GLY A 103 6.65 4.69 7.61
CA GLY A 103 6.79 5.97 6.93
C GLY A 103 5.56 6.87 7.11
N ARG A 104 5.42 7.88 6.25
CA ARG A 104 4.29 8.82 6.29
C ARG A 104 3.67 9.00 4.91
N ALA A 105 2.34 9.07 4.85
CA ALA A 105 1.61 9.24 3.60
C ALA A 105 1.97 10.54 2.84
N ASP A 106 2.42 11.58 3.53
CA ASP A 106 2.93 12.83 2.92
C ASP A 106 4.42 12.77 2.54
N GLY A 107 5.09 11.64 2.76
CA GLY A 107 6.51 11.41 2.51
C GLY A 107 6.75 10.06 1.83
N GLU A 108 7.90 9.43 2.13
CA GLU A 108 8.16 8.06 1.70
C GLU A 108 7.47 7.10 2.67
N TYR A 109 6.75 6.11 2.14
CA TYR A 109 6.04 5.16 2.98
C TYR A 109 5.69 3.85 2.28
N TRP A 110 5.32 2.88 3.11
CA TRP A 110 4.70 1.62 2.76
C TRP A 110 3.43 1.46 3.57
N LEU A 111 2.29 1.24 2.90
CA LEU A 111 0.96 1.18 3.52
C LEU A 111 0.77 -0.02 4.47
N GLY A 112 1.54 -1.09 4.26
CA GLY A 112 1.39 -2.35 5.00
C GLY A 112 0.64 -3.41 4.21
N LEU A 113 1.17 -4.64 4.22
CA LEU A 113 0.59 -5.79 3.52
C LEU A 113 -0.81 -6.14 4.06
N GLN A 114 -1.06 -5.93 5.35
CA GLN A 114 -2.38 -6.17 5.95
C GLN A 114 -3.44 -5.24 5.35
N ASN A 115 -3.13 -3.96 5.20
CA ASN A 115 -4.04 -2.98 4.60
C ASN A 115 -4.26 -3.28 3.11
N LEU A 116 -3.20 -3.64 2.37
CA LEU A 116 -3.31 -4.04 0.96
C LEU A 116 -4.19 -5.27 0.75
N HIS A 117 -4.03 -6.29 1.58
CA HIS A 117 -4.89 -7.46 1.55
C HIS A 117 -6.35 -7.08 1.82
N LEU A 118 -6.63 -6.30 2.87
CA LEU A 118 -7.99 -5.87 3.20
C LEU A 118 -8.66 -5.04 2.10
N LEU A 119 -7.90 -4.17 1.42
CA LEU A 119 -8.39 -3.43 0.27
C LEU A 119 -8.76 -4.40 -0.86
N THR A 120 -7.80 -5.19 -1.31
CA THR A 120 -7.95 -6.11 -2.46
C THR A 120 -8.91 -7.28 -2.21
N LEU A 121 -9.25 -7.57 -0.95
CA LEU A 121 -10.29 -8.53 -0.58
C LEU A 121 -11.71 -7.97 -0.76
N LYS A 122 -11.88 -6.65 -0.59
CA LYS A 122 -13.20 -6.00 -0.61
C LYS A 122 -13.61 -5.50 -1.99
N GLN A 123 -12.65 -5.13 -2.82
CA GLN A 123 -12.87 -4.61 -4.17
C GLN A 123 -11.80 -5.15 -5.12
N LYS A 124 -12.08 -5.14 -6.42
CA LYS A 124 -11.10 -5.45 -7.45
C LYS A 124 -10.33 -4.19 -7.82
N TYR A 125 -9.01 -4.31 -7.96
CA TYR A 125 -8.15 -3.17 -8.26
C TYR A 125 -7.28 -3.42 -9.47
N GLU A 126 -7.03 -2.36 -10.23
CA GLU A 126 -5.88 -2.23 -11.10
C GLU A 126 -4.69 -1.63 -10.32
N LEU A 127 -3.47 -1.95 -10.76
CA LEU A 127 -2.23 -1.41 -10.24
C LEU A 127 -1.57 -0.53 -11.29
N ARG A 128 -1.06 0.63 -10.85
CA ARG A 128 -0.15 1.48 -11.63
C ARG A 128 1.15 1.67 -10.86
N VAL A 129 2.26 1.56 -11.59
CA VAL A 129 3.60 1.85 -11.09
C VAL A 129 4.14 3.02 -11.90
N ASP A 130 4.41 4.14 -11.24
CA ASP A 130 5.05 5.33 -11.83
C ASP A 130 6.52 5.37 -11.43
N LEU A 131 7.40 5.63 -12.40
CA LEU A 131 8.86 5.58 -12.25
C LEU A 131 9.49 6.87 -12.80
N GLU A 132 10.50 7.39 -12.10
CA GLU A 132 11.30 8.56 -12.52
C GLU A 132 12.79 8.30 -12.28
N ASP A 133 13.64 8.65 -13.25
CA ASP A 133 15.09 8.58 -13.14
C ASP A 133 15.72 9.94 -12.74
N PHE A 134 17.05 9.99 -12.59
CA PHE A 134 17.74 11.22 -12.21
C PHE A 134 17.90 12.23 -13.35
N GLU A 135 17.60 11.84 -14.59
CA GLU A 135 17.54 12.71 -15.76
C GLU A 135 16.12 13.29 -15.99
N ASN A 136 15.18 13.02 -15.08
CA ASN A 136 13.75 13.38 -15.15
C ASN A 136 12.98 12.70 -16.28
N ASN A 137 13.48 11.58 -16.83
CA ASN A 137 12.65 10.74 -17.68
C ASN A 137 11.67 9.97 -16.78
N THR A 138 10.45 9.80 -17.28
CA THR A 138 9.39 9.07 -16.58
C THR A 138 8.90 7.90 -17.40
N ALA A 139 8.52 6.83 -16.73
CA ALA A 139 7.89 5.66 -17.34
C ALA A 139 6.80 5.11 -16.41
N SER A 140 5.88 4.33 -16.95
CA SER A 140 4.88 3.64 -16.13
C SER A 140 4.62 2.21 -16.59
N ALA A 141 4.11 1.40 -15.68
CA ALA A 141 3.60 0.06 -15.94
C ALA A 141 2.23 -0.08 -15.28
N LYS A 142 1.22 -0.56 -16.02
CA LYS A 142 -0.12 -0.80 -15.49
C LYS A 142 -0.44 -2.30 -15.52
N TYR A 143 -1.24 -2.76 -14.58
CA TYR A 143 -1.75 -4.13 -14.50
C TYR A 143 -3.24 -4.06 -14.21
N ALA A 144 -4.05 -4.65 -15.10
CA ALA A 144 -5.51 -4.62 -14.99
C ALA A 144 -6.04 -5.34 -13.75
N GLU A 145 -5.30 -6.32 -13.23
CA GLU A 145 -5.65 -7.06 -12.03
C GLU A 145 -4.51 -6.99 -11.02
N PHE A 146 -4.83 -6.62 -9.79
CA PHE A 146 -3.93 -6.64 -8.63
C PHE A 146 -4.66 -7.14 -7.39
N SER A 147 -4.13 -8.17 -6.74
CA SER A 147 -4.62 -8.63 -5.43
C SER A 147 -3.52 -9.27 -4.60
N ILE A 148 -3.71 -9.26 -3.28
CA ILE A 148 -2.82 -9.89 -2.31
C ILE A 148 -3.57 -11.03 -1.61
N SER A 149 -3.13 -12.27 -1.81
CA SER A 149 -3.72 -13.47 -1.20
C SER A 149 -5.27 -13.53 -1.29
N PRO A 150 -5.87 -13.40 -2.49
CA PRO A 150 -7.32 -13.21 -2.65
C PRO A 150 -8.17 -14.39 -2.14
N ASN A 151 -7.59 -15.59 -2.08
CA ASN A 151 -8.28 -16.82 -1.68
C ASN A 151 -7.79 -17.38 -0.33
N ALA A 152 -6.94 -16.64 0.38
CA ALA A 152 -6.34 -17.13 1.62
C ALA A 152 -7.32 -17.00 2.79
N VAL A 153 -7.39 -18.03 3.64
CA VAL A 153 -8.06 -17.94 4.95
C VAL A 153 -7.28 -17.01 5.88
N SER A 154 -5.95 -17.10 5.85
CA SER A 154 -5.03 -16.20 6.54
C SER A 154 -3.99 -15.70 5.55
N ALA A 155 -4.05 -14.41 5.20
CA ALA A 155 -3.07 -13.81 4.27
C ALA A 155 -1.63 -13.85 4.81
N GLU A 156 -1.45 -13.79 6.14
CA GLU A 156 -0.11 -13.89 6.75
C GLU A 156 0.48 -15.31 6.66
N GLU A 157 -0.36 -16.36 6.73
CA GLU A 157 0.06 -17.75 6.52
C GLU A 157 0.30 -18.07 5.04
N ASP A 158 -0.53 -17.50 4.16
CA ASP A 158 -0.32 -17.56 2.71
C ASP A 158 0.92 -16.76 2.28
N GLY A 159 1.44 -15.88 3.14
CA GLY A 159 2.65 -15.11 2.91
C GLY A 159 2.44 -13.84 2.08
N TYR A 160 1.20 -13.32 2.08
CA TYR A 160 0.78 -12.16 1.30
C TYR A 160 1.15 -12.30 -0.18
N THR A 161 0.80 -13.43 -0.79
CA THR A 161 1.10 -13.78 -2.18
C THR A 161 0.59 -12.72 -3.16
N LEU A 162 1.46 -12.26 -4.07
CA LEU A 162 1.09 -11.30 -5.12
C LEU A 162 0.34 -11.99 -6.25
N TYR A 163 -0.74 -11.38 -6.71
CA TYR A 163 -1.35 -11.72 -8.00
C TYR A 163 -1.48 -10.45 -8.83
N VAL A 164 -0.80 -10.46 -9.97
CA VAL A 164 -0.90 -9.42 -11.01
C VAL A 164 -1.15 -10.05 -12.37
N ALA A 165 -2.00 -9.41 -13.18
CA ALA A 165 -2.29 -9.80 -14.56
C ALA A 165 -2.72 -8.59 -15.41
N GLY A 166 -2.77 -8.79 -16.73
CA GLY A 166 -3.20 -7.76 -17.69
C GLY A 166 -2.23 -6.59 -17.77
N PHE A 167 -0.93 -6.87 -18.02
CA PHE A 167 0.08 -5.84 -18.18
C PHE A 167 -0.21 -4.93 -19.39
N GLU A 168 -0.14 -3.62 -19.17
CA GLU A 168 -0.14 -2.59 -20.20
C GLU A 168 1.13 -1.74 -20.06
N ASP A 169 1.88 -1.63 -21.17
CA ASP A 169 3.15 -0.91 -21.19
C ASP A 169 2.94 0.60 -21.29
N GLY A 170 3.46 1.33 -20.30
CA GLY A 170 3.56 2.78 -20.28
C GLY A 170 5.00 3.28 -20.44
N GLY A 171 5.85 2.50 -21.12
CA GLY A 171 7.26 2.80 -21.42
C GLY A 171 8.27 2.24 -20.41
N ALA A 172 7.80 1.55 -19.36
CA ALA A 172 8.67 0.94 -18.35
C ALA A 172 9.02 -0.51 -18.68
N GLY A 173 8.26 -1.17 -19.56
CA GLY A 173 8.30 -2.62 -19.74
C GLY A 173 7.85 -3.40 -18.49
N ASP A 174 7.70 -4.72 -18.63
CA ASP A 174 7.14 -5.56 -17.57
C ASP A 174 8.20 -6.19 -16.66
N SER A 175 8.39 -5.62 -15.47
CA SER A 175 9.26 -6.20 -14.44
C SER A 175 8.51 -6.82 -13.27
N LEU A 176 7.17 -6.84 -13.28
CA LEU A 176 6.37 -7.32 -12.14
C LEU A 176 5.65 -8.65 -12.40
N SER A 177 5.25 -8.98 -13.64
CA SER A 177 4.54 -10.25 -13.91
C SER A 177 5.34 -11.48 -13.50
N TYR A 178 6.68 -11.40 -13.55
CA TYR A 178 7.58 -12.45 -13.06
C TYR A 178 7.39 -12.79 -11.57
N HIS A 179 6.90 -11.82 -10.79
CA HIS A 179 6.65 -11.90 -9.35
C HIS A 179 5.24 -12.38 -9.01
N SER A 180 4.35 -12.54 -10.00
CA SER A 180 3.00 -13.06 -9.79
C SER A 180 3.06 -14.50 -9.24
N GLY A 181 2.23 -14.80 -8.25
CA GLY A 181 2.20 -16.06 -7.50
C GLY A 181 3.30 -16.23 -6.46
N GLN A 182 4.16 -15.23 -6.22
CA GLN A 182 5.22 -15.32 -5.22
C GLN A 182 4.79 -14.73 -3.87
N LYS A 183 5.35 -15.30 -2.79
CA LYS A 183 5.17 -14.81 -1.42
C LYS A 183 6.06 -13.61 -1.15
N PHE A 184 5.66 -12.75 -0.22
CA PHE A 184 6.48 -11.62 0.20
C PHE A 184 7.63 -12.10 1.09
N SER A 185 8.84 -11.59 0.87
CA SER A 185 10.03 -11.98 1.63
C SER A 185 10.74 -10.75 2.20
N THR A 186 11.20 -10.85 3.44
CA THR A 186 12.05 -9.87 4.15
C THR A 186 13.34 -10.53 4.60
N PHE A 187 14.33 -9.74 5.04
CA PHE A 187 15.62 -10.29 5.49
C PHE A 187 15.49 -11.25 6.69
N ASP A 188 14.40 -11.13 7.46
CA ASP A 188 14.07 -11.93 8.65
C ASP A 188 12.98 -12.99 8.40
N ARG A 189 12.41 -13.05 7.18
CA ARG A 189 11.42 -14.06 6.78
C ARG A 189 11.57 -14.39 5.30
N ASP A 190 12.35 -15.43 5.05
CA ASP A 190 12.62 -15.96 3.71
C ASP A 190 11.46 -16.87 3.24
N GLN A 191 10.81 -16.48 2.16
CA GLN A 191 9.73 -17.22 1.52
C GLN A 191 9.91 -17.29 -0.01
N ASP A 192 11.11 -17.01 -0.51
CA ASP A 192 11.41 -17.04 -1.94
C ASP A 192 11.83 -18.44 -2.42
N LEU A 193 12.12 -18.59 -3.72
CA LEU A 193 12.48 -19.87 -4.34
C LEU A 193 13.98 -19.99 -4.62
N PHE A 194 14.81 -19.08 -4.09
CA PHE A 194 16.25 -19.14 -4.23
C PHE A 194 16.90 -19.86 -3.05
N VAL A 195 18.15 -20.30 -3.24
CA VAL A 195 18.91 -21.03 -2.21
C VAL A 195 19.39 -20.12 -1.07
N GLN A 196 19.43 -18.81 -1.31
CA GLN A 196 19.79 -17.79 -0.34
C GLN A 196 18.66 -16.76 -0.26
N ASN A 197 18.55 -16.06 0.86
CA ASN A 197 17.52 -15.05 1.07
C ASN A 197 17.69 -13.86 0.09
N CYS A 198 16.78 -13.73 -0.88
CA CYS A 198 16.82 -12.67 -1.89
C CYS A 198 16.64 -11.27 -1.28
N ALA A 199 15.87 -11.15 -0.20
CA ALA A 199 15.66 -9.88 0.49
C ALA A 199 16.95 -9.37 1.14
N ALA A 200 17.74 -10.28 1.74
CA ALA A 200 19.06 -9.95 2.27
C ALA A 200 20.06 -9.61 1.15
N LEU A 201 20.10 -10.40 0.07
CA LEU A 201 21.01 -10.17 -1.07
C LEU A 201 20.71 -8.85 -1.82
N SER A 202 19.43 -8.56 -2.02
CA SER A 202 18.96 -7.39 -2.80
C SER A 202 18.68 -6.17 -1.93
N SER A 203 18.97 -6.24 -0.63
CA SER A 203 18.83 -5.11 0.32
C SER A 203 17.43 -4.47 0.29
N GLY A 204 16.39 -5.28 0.19
CA GLY A 204 15.00 -4.83 0.05
C GLY A 204 14.01 -5.86 0.58
N ALA A 205 12.72 -5.63 0.35
CA ALA A 205 11.67 -6.60 0.61
C ALA A 205 10.63 -6.57 -0.52
N PHE A 206 10.31 -7.74 -1.06
CA PHE A 206 9.47 -7.85 -2.24
C PHE A 206 8.90 -9.25 -2.37
N TRP A 207 8.04 -9.45 -3.36
CA TRP A 207 7.56 -10.76 -3.78
C TRP A 207 8.63 -11.51 -4.57
N PHE A 208 9.78 -11.80 -3.95
CA PHE A 208 10.94 -12.39 -4.61
C PHE A 208 10.65 -13.80 -5.14
N ARG A 209 11.25 -14.13 -6.30
CA ARG A 209 11.24 -15.48 -6.88
C ARG A 209 12.63 -16.09 -6.82
N SER A 210 13.53 -15.68 -7.73
CA SER A 210 14.92 -16.16 -7.80
C SER A 210 15.82 -15.25 -8.65
N CYS A 211 16.10 -13.99 -8.28
CA CYS A 211 15.49 -13.23 -7.19
C CYS A 211 14.42 -12.26 -7.71
N HIS A 212 14.77 -11.32 -8.59
CA HIS A 212 13.82 -10.29 -9.05
C HIS A 212 14.11 -9.72 -10.44
N PHE A 213 13.07 -9.14 -11.03
CA PHE A 213 13.18 -8.11 -12.06
C PHE A 213 12.76 -6.72 -11.56
N ALA A 214 12.00 -6.64 -10.46
CA ALA A 214 11.67 -5.40 -9.77
C ALA A 214 12.09 -5.46 -8.29
N ASN A 215 12.70 -4.38 -7.79
CA ASN A 215 13.07 -4.20 -6.39
C ASN A 215 12.83 -2.75 -5.96
N LEU A 216 11.58 -2.29 -6.01
CA LEU A 216 11.25 -0.88 -5.71
C LEU A 216 11.44 -0.50 -4.22
N ASN A 217 11.64 -1.52 -3.37
CA ASN A 217 11.89 -1.39 -1.94
C ASN A 217 13.37 -1.56 -1.56
N GLY A 218 14.27 -1.59 -2.55
CA GLY A 218 15.72 -1.63 -2.33
C GLY A 218 16.29 -0.32 -1.80
N PHE A 219 17.62 -0.27 -1.71
CA PHE A 219 18.33 0.92 -1.27
C PHE A 219 18.19 2.08 -2.25
N TYR A 220 18.11 3.30 -1.71
CA TYR A 220 18.11 4.52 -2.50
C TYR A 220 19.57 4.89 -2.85
N LEU A 221 20.05 4.46 -4.02
CA LEU A 221 21.48 4.56 -4.40
C LEU A 221 21.81 5.73 -5.33
N GLY A 222 20.82 6.53 -5.74
CA GLY A 222 21.08 7.78 -6.45
C GLY A 222 21.52 7.62 -7.92
N GLY A 223 20.84 6.79 -8.71
CA GLY A 223 21.16 6.56 -10.12
C GLY A 223 22.10 5.37 -10.31
N SER A 224 23.10 5.49 -11.19
CA SER A 224 24.03 4.40 -11.49
C SER A 224 24.85 3.97 -10.27
N HIS A 225 24.95 2.66 -10.05
CA HIS A 225 25.69 2.08 -8.92
C HIS A 225 26.46 0.80 -9.33
N LEU A 226 27.53 0.48 -8.60
CA LEU A 226 28.40 -0.67 -8.90
C LEU A 226 27.88 -2.00 -8.33
N SER A 227 27.11 -1.95 -7.24
CA SER A 227 26.52 -3.13 -6.62
C SER A 227 25.43 -3.71 -7.52
N TYR A 228 25.31 -5.04 -7.54
CA TYR A 228 24.33 -5.71 -8.39
C TYR A 228 22.94 -5.72 -7.75
N ALA A 229 21.95 -5.14 -8.43
CA ALA A 229 20.52 -5.37 -8.19
C ALA A 229 20.00 -5.11 -6.76
N ASN A 230 20.68 -4.25 -5.98
CA ASN A 230 20.32 -3.93 -4.60
C ASN A 230 19.77 -2.49 -4.41
N GLY A 231 19.48 -1.80 -5.51
CA GLY A 231 18.89 -0.46 -5.52
C GLY A 231 17.37 -0.49 -5.72
N ILE A 232 16.79 0.69 -5.97
CA ILE A 232 15.41 0.81 -6.46
C ILE A 232 15.40 0.46 -7.95
N ASN A 233 15.32 -0.83 -8.28
CA ASN A 233 15.50 -1.31 -9.65
C ASN A 233 14.17 -1.69 -10.33
N TRP A 234 14.08 -1.37 -11.63
CA TRP A 234 13.07 -1.88 -12.57
C TRP A 234 13.80 -2.35 -13.84
N ALA A 235 14.03 -3.66 -13.94
CA ALA A 235 15.02 -4.23 -14.86
C ALA A 235 14.72 -3.92 -16.33
N GLN A 236 13.45 -3.97 -16.75
CA GLN A 236 13.07 -3.70 -18.14
C GLN A 236 13.27 -2.24 -18.58
N TRP A 237 13.41 -1.30 -17.64
CA TRP A 237 13.58 0.12 -17.98
C TRP A 237 15.03 0.60 -17.85
N LYS A 238 15.65 0.41 -16.68
CA LYS A 238 17.00 0.93 -16.36
C LYS A 238 17.99 -0.16 -15.95
N GLY A 239 17.60 -1.43 -16.05
CA GLY A 239 18.45 -2.57 -15.68
C GLY A 239 18.69 -2.71 -14.17
N PHE A 240 19.74 -3.45 -13.82
CA PHE A 240 20.07 -3.83 -12.44
C PHE A 240 21.12 -2.95 -11.75
N TYR A 241 21.72 -2.02 -12.48
CA TYR A 241 22.82 -1.15 -11.99
C TYR A 241 22.40 0.32 -11.92
N TYR A 242 21.10 0.59 -11.88
CA TYR A 242 20.53 1.93 -11.76
C TYR A 242 19.41 1.93 -10.72
N SER A 243 19.54 2.78 -9.71
CA SER A 243 18.52 3.02 -8.69
C SER A 243 17.71 4.25 -9.04
N LEU A 244 16.41 4.07 -9.22
CA LEU A 244 15.47 5.12 -9.59
C LEU A 244 15.39 6.25 -8.56
N LYS A 245 15.03 7.45 -9.05
CA LYS A 245 14.88 8.67 -8.25
C LYS A 245 13.53 8.71 -7.54
N ARG A 246 12.44 8.43 -8.27
CA ARG A 246 11.09 8.35 -7.70
C ARG A 246 10.36 7.10 -8.15
N THR A 247 9.59 6.51 -7.24
CA THR A 247 8.68 5.41 -7.55
C THR A 247 7.39 5.58 -6.75
N GLU A 248 6.26 5.34 -7.40
CA GLU A 248 4.97 5.23 -6.72
C GLU A 248 4.25 3.97 -7.19
N MET A 249 3.80 3.14 -6.24
CA MET A 249 2.86 2.07 -6.54
C MET A 249 1.50 2.46 -5.98
N LYS A 250 0.47 2.40 -6.83
CA LYS A 250 -0.86 2.91 -6.52
C LYS A 250 -1.95 2.04 -7.13
N ILE A 251 -3.07 1.90 -6.43
CA ILE A 251 -4.20 1.07 -6.85
C ILE A 251 -5.48 1.89 -7.02
N ARG A 252 -6.33 1.48 -7.95
CA ARG A 252 -7.65 2.06 -8.19
C ARG A 252 -8.64 0.95 -8.51
N ARG A 253 -9.92 1.14 -8.17
CA ARG A 253 -10.97 0.17 -8.52
C ARG A 253 -10.99 -0.05 -10.04
N ALA A 254 -10.99 -1.32 -10.46
CA ALA A 254 -11.06 -1.73 -11.85
C ALA A 254 -12.49 -1.67 -12.41
#